data_AF-A0A364XUG0-F1
#
_entry.id   AF-A0A364XUG0-F1
#
_cell.length_a   1.000
_cell.length_b   1.000
_cell.length_c   1.000
_cell.angle_alpha   90.00
_cell.angle_beta   90.00
_cell.angle_gamma   90.00
#
_symmetry.space_group_name_H-M   'P 1'
#
loop_
_entity.id
_entity.type
_entity.pdbx_description
1 polymer ?
#
loop_
_entity_poly.entity_id
_entity_poly.type
_entity_poly.pdbx_seq_one_letter_code
_entity_poly.pdbx_strand_id
1 'polypeptide(L)'
;MLFFHFIGITMGLGTSFAHAFLGIAAAKMSTEEAAKFRMHTLVLGKMGHVGLALLLVSGFYLITPYWKSLADMPLLIVKLVLVLTLIILIVIITRASKKAQQGDAEGQLKKMAAVGKLTLIVALAIVGVAIAVFH
;
A
#
# COMPACT_ATOMS: atom_id res chain seq x y z
N MET A 1 12.19 12.25 12.04
CA MET A 1 11.26 11.97 10.93
C MET A 1 11.61 10.72 10.12
N LEU A 2 12.90 10.45 9.85
CA LEU A 2 13.31 9.24 9.12
C LEU A 2 12.84 7.93 9.79
N PHE A 3 12.93 7.83 11.13
CA PHE A 3 12.39 6.70 11.89
C PHE A 3 10.89 6.45 11.61
N PHE A 4 10.06 7.49 11.69
CA PHE A 4 8.63 7.39 11.38
C PHE A 4 8.39 7.03 9.91
N HIS A 5 9.25 7.47 8.99
CA HIS A 5 9.19 7.08 7.59
C HIS A 5 9.40 5.58 7.42
N PHE A 6 10.42 5.01 8.07
CA PHE A 6 10.67 3.57 8.05
C PHE A 6 9.56 2.76 8.71
N ILE A 7 8.98 3.23 9.82
CA ILE A 7 7.78 2.59 10.38
C ILE A 7 6.64 2.60 9.37
N GLY A 8 6.40 3.75 8.71
CA GLY A 8 5.38 3.87 7.68
C GLY A 8 5.58 2.86 6.54
N ILE A 9 6.83 2.71 6.06
CA ILE A 9 7.21 1.71 5.05
C ILE A 9 6.89 0.30 5.57
N THR A 10 7.37 -0.07 6.75
CA THR A 10 7.16 -1.39 7.34
C THR A 10 5.68 -1.73 7.51
N MET A 11 4.87 -0.78 7.98
CA MET A 11 3.43 -0.97 8.13
C MET A 11 2.72 -1.08 6.78
N GLY A 12 2.97 -0.15 5.85
CA GLY A 12 2.30 -0.14 4.55
C GLY A 12 2.67 -1.34 3.67
N LEU A 13 3.97 -1.60 3.53
CA LEU A 13 4.48 -2.74 2.76
C LEU A 13 4.16 -4.06 3.47
N GLY A 14 4.31 -4.12 4.80
CA GLY A 14 3.99 -5.29 5.61
C GLY A 14 2.52 -5.71 5.50
N THR A 15 1.59 -4.76 5.52
CA THR A 15 0.17 -5.03 5.23
C THR A 15 -0.04 -5.65 3.85
N SER A 16 0.68 -5.16 2.83
CA SER A 16 0.57 -5.67 1.46
C SER A 16 1.10 -7.11 1.34
N PHE A 17 2.25 -7.40 1.95
CA PHE A 17 2.77 -8.77 2.04
C PHE A 17 1.81 -9.69 2.79
N ALA A 18 1.32 -9.26 3.94
CA ALA A 18 0.39 -10.08 4.72
C ALA A 18 -0.89 -10.38 3.93
N HIS A 19 -1.49 -9.41 3.23
CA HIS A 19 -2.63 -9.68 2.36
C HIS A 19 -2.32 -10.66 1.21
N ALA A 20 -1.11 -10.63 0.65
CA ALA A 20 -0.69 -11.59 -0.36
C ALA A 20 -0.65 -13.02 0.20
N PHE A 21 -0.01 -13.22 1.36
CA PHE A 21 0.07 -14.53 2.01
C PHE A 21 -1.30 -15.03 2.50
N LEU A 22 -2.11 -14.14 3.09
CA LEU A 22 -3.48 -14.46 3.50
C LEU A 22 -4.35 -14.83 2.29
N GLY A 23 -4.13 -14.19 1.14
CA GLY A 23 -4.78 -14.56 -0.12
C GLY A 23 -4.41 -15.97 -0.59
N ILE A 24 -3.14 -16.37 -0.45
CA ILE A 24 -2.68 -17.74 -0.76
C ILE A 24 -3.30 -18.75 0.22
N ALA A 25 -3.37 -18.42 1.52
CA ALA A 25 -4.01 -19.28 2.51
C ALA A 25 -5.51 -19.46 2.22
N ALA A 26 -6.21 -18.36 1.93
CA ALA A 26 -7.64 -18.38 1.60
C ALA A 26 -7.96 -19.16 0.32
N ALA A 27 -7.02 -19.28 -0.62
CA ALA A 27 -7.22 -20.05 -1.86
C ALA A 27 -7.31 -21.57 -1.63
N LYS A 28 -6.90 -22.05 -0.44
CA LYS A 28 -6.96 -23.47 -0.04
C LYS A 28 -8.20 -23.81 0.78
N MET A 29 -9.05 -22.83 1.07
CA MET A 29 -10.25 -22.98 1.90
C MET A 29 -11.49 -23.19 1.03
N SER A 30 -12.57 -23.70 1.63
CA SER A 30 -13.89 -23.65 0.98
C SER A 30 -14.34 -22.20 0.77
N THR A 31 -15.26 -21.96 -0.15
CA THR A 31 -15.73 -20.60 -0.48
C THR A 31 -16.32 -19.88 0.73
N GLU A 32 -17.04 -20.59 1.60
CA GLU A 32 -17.65 -20.02 2.80
C GLU A 32 -16.59 -19.64 3.86
N GLU A 33 -15.63 -20.54 4.11
CA GLU A 33 -14.52 -20.29 5.04
C GLU A 33 -13.63 -19.15 4.56
N ALA A 34 -13.30 -19.12 3.26
CA ALA A 34 -12.51 -18.06 2.66
C ALA A 34 -13.19 -16.69 2.80
N ALA A 35 -14.53 -16.62 2.69
CA ALA A 35 -15.27 -15.40 2.89
C ALA A 35 -15.18 -14.90 4.34
N LYS A 36 -15.43 -15.77 5.33
CA LYS A 36 -15.28 -15.43 6.76
C LYS A 36 -13.85 -15.00 7.10
N PHE A 37 -12.85 -15.74 6.60
CA PHE A 37 -11.44 -15.43 6.78
C PHE A 37 -11.06 -14.06 6.21
N ARG A 38 -11.51 -13.74 4.99
CA ARG A 38 -11.29 -12.43 4.37
C ARG A 38 -11.89 -11.30 5.20
N MET A 39 -13.06 -11.49 5.79
CA MET A 39 -13.69 -10.48 6.65
C MET A 39 -12.86 -10.19 7.91
N HIS A 40 -12.33 -11.22 8.58
CA HIS A 40 -11.46 -11.03 9.75
C HIS A 40 -10.15 -10.31 9.39
N THR A 41 -9.61 -10.58 8.21
CA THR A 41 -8.34 -9.97 7.77
C THR A 41 -8.48 -8.52 7.30
N LEU A 42 -9.69 -7.96 7.19
CA LEU A 42 -9.90 -6.55 6.84
C LEU A 42 -9.26 -5.58 7.84
N VAL A 43 -9.05 -6.01 9.10
CA VAL A 43 -8.38 -5.20 10.13
C VAL A 43 -6.96 -4.81 9.73
N LEU A 44 -6.26 -5.64 8.95
CA LEU A 44 -4.92 -5.33 8.43
C LEU A 44 -4.92 -4.11 7.51
N GLY A 45 -6.05 -3.84 6.85
CA GLY A 45 -6.24 -2.63 6.05
C GLY A 45 -6.08 -1.36 6.88
N LYS A 46 -6.49 -1.36 8.16
CA LYS A 46 -6.31 -0.21 9.06
C LYS A 46 -4.82 0.06 9.31
N MET A 47 -4.02 -0.98 9.53
CA MET A 47 -2.57 -0.86 9.69
C MET A 47 -1.92 -0.25 8.45
N GLY A 48 -2.35 -0.66 7.26
CA GLY A 48 -1.87 -0.08 5.99
C GLY A 48 -2.18 1.41 5.86
N HIS A 49 -3.35 1.87 6.32
CA HIS A 49 -3.72 3.30 6.31
C HIS A 49 -2.86 4.11 7.29
N VAL A 50 -2.59 3.59 8.49
CA VAL A 50 -1.69 4.25 9.45
C VAL A 50 -0.27 4.33 8.87
N GLY A 51 0.20 3.24 8.26
CA GLY A 51 1.49 3.21 7.58
C GLY A 51 1.59 4.25 6.45
N LEU A 52 0.54 4.36 5.62
CA LEU A 52 0.47 5.38 4.58
C LEU A 52 0.48 6.80 5.16
N ALA A 53 -0.30 7.07 6.21
CA ALA A 53 -0.33 8.39 6.83
C ALA A 53 1.07 8.79 7.37
N LEU A 54 1.75 7.85 8.05
CA LEU A 54 3.13 8.04 8.49
C LEU A 54 4.08 8.29 7.32
N LEU A 55 3.98 7.50 6.25
CA LEU A 55 4.78 7.65 5.03
C LEU A 55 4.63 9.03 4.39
N LEU A 56 3.41 9.52 4.26
CA LEU A 56 3.14 10.82 3.62
C LEU A 56 3.66 11.96 4.48
N VAL A 57 3.29 12.01 5.76
CA VAL A 57 3.71 13.10 6.66
C VAL A 57 5.23 13.15 6.78
N SER A 58 5.86 12.00 7.03
CA SER A 58 7.32 11.94 7.14
C SER A 58 8.02 12.16 5.80
N GLY A 59 7.46 11.67 4.68
CA GLY A 59 8.03 11.83 3.35
C GLY A 59 8.02 13.29 2.88
N PHE A 60 6.91 14.00 3.08
CA PHE A 60 6.82 15.44 2.80
C PHE A 60 7.78 16.26 3.66
N TYR A 61 8.03 15.85 4.91
CA TYR A 61 9.06 16.48 5.72
C TYR A 61 10.47 16.21 5.16
N LEU A 62 10.78 14.96 4.82
CA LEU A 62 12.12 14.57 4.36
C LEU A 62 12.51 15.17 3.00
N ILE A 63 11.55 15.55 2.17
CA ILE A 63 11.83 16.21 0.89
C ILE A 63 12.10 17.72 1.02
N THR A 64 11.81 18.33 2.17
CA THR A 64 11.96 19.79 2.36
C THR A 64 13.31 20.38 1.93
N PRO A 65 14.48 19.77 2.21
CA PRO A 65 15.75 20.33 1.76
C PRO A 65 16.02 20.12 0.25
N TYR A 66 15.29 19.22 -0.41
CA TYR A 66 15.52 18.82 -1.81
C TYR A 66 14.61 19.55 -2.81
N TRP A 67 13.68 20.42 -2.37
CA TRP A 67 12.75 21.11 -3.26
C TRP A 67 13.44 21.91 -4.37
N LYS A 68 14.57 22.56 -4.05
CA LYS A 68 15.30 23.41 -5.02
C LYS A 68 16.05 22.61 -6.08
N SER A 69 16.45 21.39 -5.75
CA SER A 69 17.23 20.49 -6.63
C SER A 69 16.37 19.36 -7.19
N LEU A 70 15.04 19.43 -7.03
CA LEU A 70 14.14 18.36 -7.42
C LEU A 70 14.23 18.05 -8.93
N ALA A 71 14.38 19.09 -9.76
CA ALA A 71 14.53 18.95 -11.20
C ALA A 71 15.80 18.19 -11.59
N ASP A 72 16.86 18.29 -10.78
CA ASP A 72 18.15 17.63 -11.01
C ASP A 72 18.17 16.19 -10.47
N MET A 73 17.10 15.77 -9.79
CA MET A 73 16.98 14.46 -9.14
C MET A 73 15.85 13.62 -9.79
N PRO A 74 16.03 13.12 -11.03
CA PRO A 74 14.98 12.41 -11.77
C PRO A 74 14.45 11.18 -11.03
N LEU A 75 15.32 10.45 -10.31
CA LEU A 75 14.91 9.31 -9.50
C LEU A 75 14.01 9.72 -8.31
N LEU A 76 14.22 10.91 -7.73
CA LEU A 76 13.34 11.43 -6.69
C LEU A 76 11.95 11.77 -7.26
N ILE A 77 11.89 12.34 -8.47
CA ILE A 77 10.62 12.56 -9.19
C ILE A 77 9.89 11.24 -9.43
N VAL A 78 10.59 10.21 -9.93
CA VAL A 78 10.01 8.87 -10.12
C VAL A 78 9.46 8.33 -8.80
N LYS A 79 10.20 8.44 -7.69
CA LYS A 79 9.72 8.05 -6.36
C LYS A 79 8.43 8.78 -5.98
N LEU A 80 8.33 10.08 -6.21
CA LEU A 80 7.13 10.86 -5.91
C LEU A 80 5.93 10.44 -6.77
N VAL A 81 6.13 10.20 -8.07
CA VAL A 81 5.08 9.69 -8.96
C VAL A 81 4.59 8.32 -8.52
N LEU A 82 5.50 7.44 -8.10
CA LEU A 82 5.14 6.13 -7.54
C LEU A 82 4.35 6.28 -6.23
N VAL A 83 4.72 7.22 -5.34
CA VAL A 83 3.96 7.51 -4.11
C VAL A 83 2.56 8.02 -4.43
N LEU A 84 2.39 8.92 -5.40
CA LEU A 84 1.07 9.37 -5.85
C LEU A 84 0.23 8.21 -6.41
N THR A 85 0.87 7.34 -7.21
CA THR A 85 0.23 6.13 -7.73
C THR A 85 -0.23 5.22 -6.59
N LEU A 86 0.61 5.01 -5.57
CA LEU A 86 0.27 4.23 -4.39
C LEU A 86 -0.97 4.78 -3.65
N ILE A 87 -1.06 6.11 -3.48
CA ILE A 87 -2.22 6.76 -2.85
C ILE A 87 -3.50 6.45 -3.63
N ILE A 88 -3.47 6.59 -4.97
CA ILE A 88 -4.63 6.31 -5.83
C ILE A 88 -5.08 4.85 -5.68
N LEU A 89 -4.14 3.90 -5.71
CA LEU A 89 -4.44 2.48 -5.56
C LEU A 89 -5.07 2.17 -4.19
N ILE A 90 -4.55 2.77 -3.11
CA ILE A 90 -5.12 2.60 -1.77
C ILE A 90 -6.54 3.19 -1.71
N VAL A 91 -6.79 4.36 -2.29
CA VAL A 91 -8.15 4.94 -2.35
C VAL A 91 -9.11 4.01 -3.10
N ILE A 92 -8.68 3.39 -4.20
CA ILE A 92 -9.48 2.41 -4.94
C ILE A 92 -9.81 1.20 -4.06
N ILE A 93 -8.82 0.64 -3.34
CA ILE A 93 -9.01 -0.49 -2.43
C ILE A 93 -9.98 -0.12 -1.31
N THR A 94 -9.84 1.06 -0.71
CA THR A 94 -10.70 1.51 0.39
C THR A 94 -12.14 1.71 -0.06
N ARG A 95 -12.37 2.25 -1.26
CA ARG A 95 -13.71 2.36 -1.84
C ARG A 95 -14.31 0.99 -2.15
N ALA A 96 -13.53 0.08 -2.74
CA ALA A 96 -13.98 -1.29 -3.02
C ALA A 96 -14.32 -2.06 -1.72
N SER A 97 -13.50 -1.89 -0.68
CA SER A 97 -13.72 -2.50 0.64
C SER A 97 -15.05 -2.04 1.26
N LYS A 98 -15.34 -0.73 1.23
CA LYS A 98 -16.62 -0.18 1.70
C LYS A 98 -17.81 -0.76 0.93
N LYS A 99 -17.71 -0.89 -0.40
CA LYS A 99 -18.75 -1.48 -1.24
C LYS A 99 -18.95 -2.97 -0.97
N ALA A 100 -17.87 -3.72 -0.72
CA ALA A 100 -17.93 -5.13 -0.35
C ALA A 100 -18.70 -5.34 0.95
N GLN A 101 -18.50 -4.46 1.94
CA GLN A 101 -19.23 -4.47 3.20
C GLN A 101 -20.72 -4.10 3.06
N GLN A 102 -21.12 -3.48 1.96
CA GLN A 102 -22.49 -3.05 1.67
C GLN A 102 -23.28 -4.08 0.84
N GLY A 103 -22.73 -5.27 0.58
CA GLY A 103 -23.42 -6.37 -0.10
C GLY A 103 -22.90 -6.70 -1.50
N ASP A 104 -22.05 -5.86 -2.11
CA ASP A 104 -21.37 -6.16 -3.38
C ASP A 104 -20.01 -6.85 -3.12
N ALA A 105 -20.04 -8.00 -2.46
CA ALA A 105 -18.83 -8.65 -1.97
C ALA A 105 -17.98 -9.25 -3.10
N GLU A 106 -18.58 -10.00 -4.02
CA GLU A 106 -17.81 -10.83 -4.95
C GLU A 106 -16.98 -10.01 -5.96
N GLY A 107 -17.61 -9.06 -6.64
CA GLY A 107 -16.94 -8.22 -7.64
C GLY A 107 -15.87 -7.32 -7.02
N GLN A 108 -16.18 -6.73 -5.86
CA GLN A 108 -15.25 -5.82 -5.18
C GLN A 108 -14.07 -6.56 -4.56
N LEU A 109 -14.26 -7.76 -4.00
CA LEU A 109 -13.16 -8.57 -3.47
C LEU A 109 -12.18 -9.01 -4.56
N LYS A 110 -12.67 -9.37 -5.76
CA LYS A 110 -11.79 -9.68 -6.92
C LYS A 110 -11.00 -8.44 -7.35
N LYS A 111 -11.65 -7.28 -7.44
CA LYS A 111 -10.99 -6.00 -7.74
C LYS A 111 -9.93 -5.64 -6.71
N MET A 112 -10.24 -5.76 -5.42
CA MET A 112 -9.29 -5.51 -4.33
C MET A 112 -8.06 -6.41 -4.43
N ALA A 113 -8.23 -7.69 -4.78
CA ALA A 113 -7.10 -8.60 -4.94
C ALA A 113 -6.17 -8.18 -6.09
N ALA A 114 -6.72 -7.79 -7.25
CA ALA A 114 -5.93 -7.32 -8.38
C ALA A 114 -5.19 -6.01 -8.07
N VAL A 115 -5.91 -5.02 -7.53
CA VAL A 115 -5.33 -3.71 -7.16
C VAL A 115 -4.32 -3.86 -6.01
N GLY A 116 -4.53 -4.79 -5.08
CA GLY A 116 -3.61 -5.11 -3.99
C GLY A 116 -2.27 -5.65 -4.49
N LYS A 117 -2.26 -6.53 -5.51
CA LYS A 117 -1.01 -7.00 -6.14
C LYS A 117 -0.25 -5.85 -6.79
N LEU A 118 -0.96 -4.96 -7.50
CA LEU A 118 -0.35 -3.78 -8.11
C LEU A 118 0.23 -2.83 -7.03
N THR A 119 -0.50 -2.65 -5.93
CA THR A 119 -0.05 -1.86 -4.77
C THR A 119 1.27 -2.40 -4.21
N LEU A 120 1.40 -3.74 -4.09
CA LEU A 120 2.65 -4.37 -3.65
C LEU A 120 3.81 -4.09 -4.62
N ILE A 121 3.58 -4.23 -5.93
CA ILE A 121 4.60 -3.94 -6.96
C ILE A 121 5.06 -2.48 -6.87
N VAL A 122 4.11 -1.54 -6.79
CA VAL A 122 4.42 -0.11 -6.66
C VAL A 122 5.18 0.18 -5.37
N ALA A 123 4.79 -0.43 -4.25
CA ALA A 123 5.46 -0.24 -2.97
C ALA A 123 6.91 -0.79 -2.99
N LEU A 124 7.15 -1.95 -3.61
CA LEU A 124 8.50 -2.48 -3.83
C LEU A 124 9.33 -1.58 -4.74
N ALA A 125 8.74 -1.03 -5.81
CA ALA A 125 9.41 -0.07 -6.68
C ALA A 125 9.81 1.20 -5.92
N ILE A 126 8.95 1.73 -5.03
CA ILE A 126 9.28 2.89 -4.18
C ILE A 126 10.51 2.60 -3.32
N VAL A 127 10.58 1.42 -2.70
CA VAL A 127 11.73 1.02 -1.87
C VAL A 127 12.98 0.87 -2.73
N GLY A 128 12.89 0.23 -3.90
CA GLY A 128 14.01 0.07 -4.83
C GLY A 128 14.58 1.41 -5.32
N VAL A 129 13.71 2.34 -5.75
CA VAL A 129 14.13 3.69 -6.14
C VAL A 129 14.69 4.45 -4.95
N ALA A 130 14.14 4.30 -3.74
CA ALA A 130 14.69 4.95 -2.56
C ALA A 130 16.13 4.47 -2.26
N ILE A 131 16.44 3.19 -2.44
CA ILE A 131 17.81 2.68 -2.29
C ILE A 131 18.72 3.34 -3.33
N ALA A 132 18.31 3.40 -4.59
CA ALA A 132 19.09 3.98 -5.69
C ALA A 132 19.28 5.50 -5.63
N VAL A 133 18.42 6.24 -4.92
CA VAL A 133 18.55 7.70 -4.74
C VAL A 133 19.57 8.04 -3.64
N PHE A 134 19.71 7.18 -2.63
CA PHE A 134 20.40 7.50 -1.38
C PHE A 134 21.61 6.59 -1.07
N HIS A 135 21.98 5.70 -1.99
CA HIS A 135 23.25 4.96 -2.02
C HIS A 135 23.98 5.29 -3.32
#